data_AF-A0A522LSK2-F1
#
_entry.id   AF-A0A522LSK2-F1
#
_cell.length_a   1.000
_cell.length_b   1.000
_cell.length_c   1.000
_cell.angle_alpha   90.00
_cell.angle_beta   90.00
_cell.angle_gamma   90.00
#
_symmetry.space_group_name_H-M   'P 1'
#
loop_
_entity.id
_entity.type
_entity.pdbx_description
1 polymer ?
#
loop_
_entity_poly.entity_id
_entity_poly.type
_entity_poly.pdbx_seq_one_letter_code
_entity_poly.pdbx_strand_id
1 'polypeptide(L)'
;PVLYGEEEFIRRVSCEGAVSGNYDEGIAEETPCYSGWLFARIKADGNVTPCLKSHRLSTGNINDSSFGEIWNSLPQQYFREKTRTLRKTEPYFFMIGNGSPGSPGCSRICDDLTRNIAMHRKIALFPLGRLMIKIACLENGLKKLNKRVARSAKIIYLITVVLTYSLLLKFIRSIKKMYIFPGE
;
A
#
# COMPACT_ATOMS: atom_id res chain seq x y z
N PRO A 1 -14.00 -8.09 -7.47
CA PRO A 1 -13.92 -9.58 -7.56
C PRO A 1 -12.56 -10.04 -8.10
N VAL A 2 -11.81 -10.80 -7.30
CA VAL A 2 -10.66 -11.59 -7.77
C VAL A 2 -11.29 -12.76 -8.54
N LEU A 3 -11.08 -12.84 -9.85
CA LEU A 3 -11.67 -13.91 -10.66
C LEU A 3 -11.07 -15.24 -10.18
N TYR A 4 -11.89 -16.12 -9.62
CA TYR A 4 -11.50 -17.49 -9.29
C TYR A 4 -11.95 -18.41 -10.41
N GLY A 5 -11.06 -19.29 -10.87
CA GLY A 5 -11.31 -20.45 -11.74
C GLY A 5 -12.41 -20.31 -12.79
N GLU A 6 -13.66 -20.51 -12.38
CA GLU A 6 -14.86 -20.40 -13.22
C GLU A 6 -15.07 -19.02 -13.83
N GLU A 7 -14.97 -17.93 -13.06
CA GLU A 7 -15.18 -16.58 -13.59
C GLU A 7 -14.09 -16.20 -14.61
N GLU A 8 -12.86 -16.64 -14.37
CA GLU A 8 -11.75 -16.43 -15.29
C GLU A 8 -11.96 -17.24 -16.58
N PHE A 9 -12.40 -18.49 -16.45
CA PHE A 9 -12.73 -19.34 -17.59
C PHE A 9 -13.85 -18.75 -18.43
N ILE A 10 -15.00 -18.41 -17.83
CA ILE A 10 -16.16 -17.81 -18.52
C ILE A 10 -15.74 -16.52 -19.22
N ARG A 11 -14.99 -15.64 -18.54
CA ARG A 11 -14.48 -14.41 -19.17
C ARG A 11 -13.63 -14.70 -20.40
N ARG A 12 -12.73 -15.70 -20.35
CA ARG A 12 -11.87 -16.05 -21.48
C ARG A 12 -12.66 -16.65 -22.64
N VAL A 13 -13.62 -17.53 -22.39
CA VAL A 13 -14.42 -18.11 -23.48
C VAL A 13 -15.44 -17.14 -24.07
N SER A 14 -15.83 -16.10 -23.31
CA SER A 14 -16.78 -15.08 -23.74
C SER A 14 -16.14 -13.81 -24.34
N CYS A 15 -14.82 -13.70 -24.38
CA CYS A 15 -14.17 -12.51 -24.95
C CYS A 15 -14.12 -12.54 -26.49
N GLU A 16 -14.05 -11.38 -27.13
CA GLU A 16 -13.94 -11.25 -28.59
C GLU A 16 -12.74 -12.03 -29.17
N GLY A 17 -11.60 -12.01 -28.47
CA GLY A 17 -10.39 -12.74 -28.85
C GLY A 17 -10.43 -14.25 -28.60
N ALA A 18 -11.55 -14.84 -28.16
CA ALA A 18 -11.59 -16.25 -27.78
C ALA A 18 -11.27 -17.19 -28.96
N VAL A 19 -11.76 -16.84 -30.16
CA VAL A 19 -11.53 -17.62 -31.39
C VAL A 19 -10.07 -17.60 -31.82
N SER A 20 -9.37 -16.47 -31.62
CA SER A 20 -7.95 -16.30 -31.96
C SER A 20 -7.00 -16.69 -30.84
N GLY A 21 -7.51 -17.04 -29.65
CA GLY A 21 -6.72 -17.33 -28.46
C GLY A 21 -6.14 -16.09 -27.77
N ASN A 22 -6.65 -14.90 -28.10
CA ASN A 22 -6.32 -13.60 -27.48
C ASN A 22 -7.24 -13.33 -26.28
N TYR A 23 -7.15 -14.16 -25.24
CA TYR A 23 -8.10 -14.11 -24.13
C TYR A 23 -7.91 -12.94 -23.17
N ASP A 24 -6.67 -12.47 -23.06
CA ASP A 24 -6.25 -11.53 -22.01
C ASP A 24 -5.78 -10.19 -22.59
N GLU A 25 -5.86 -9.99 -23.92
CA GLU A 25 -5.32 -8.83 -24.63
C GLU A 25 -5.77 -7.50 -24.05
N GLY A 26 -7.08 -7.24 -23.95
CA GLY A 26 -7.60 -5.99 -23.38
C GLY A 26 -7.10 -5.72 -21.96
N ILE A 27 -7.13 -6.74 -21.09
CA ILE A 27 -6.69 -6.57 -19.69
C ILE A 27 -5.17 -6.37 -19.62
N ALA A 28 -4.41 -7.10 -20.44
CA ALA A 28 -2.97 -7.00 -20.51
C ALA A 28 -2.54 -5.61 -21.00
N GLU A 29 -3.29 -4.96 -21.88
CA GLU A 29 -2.98 -3.60 -22.35
C GLU A 29 -3.44 -2.49 -21.40
N GLU A 30 -4.48 -2.75 -20.61
CA GLU A 30 -5.02 -1.78 -19.62
C GLU A 30 -4.32 -1.84 -18.26
N THR A 31 -3.58 -2.92 -17.97
CA THR A 31 -2.95 -3.13 -16.67
C THR A 31 -1.42 -3.22 -16.79
N PRO A 32 -0.66 -2.38 -16.04
CA PRO A 32 0.78 -2.58 -15.91
C PRO A 32 1.09 -3.98 -15.36
N CYS A 33 2.20 -4.57 -15.79
CA CYS A 33 2.59 -5.89 -15.31
C CYS A 33 3.57 -5.78 -14.13
N TYR A 34 3.17 -6.37 -13.01
CA TYR A 34 3.87 -6.42 -11.73
C TYR A 34 4.55 -7.76 -11.48
N SER A 35 4.57 -8.68 -12.45
CA SER A 35 5.18 -10.02 -12.29
C SER A 35 6.61 -9.95 -11.74
N GLY A 36 7.43 -9.01 -12.22
CA GLY A 36 8.79 -8.79 -11.74
C GLY A 36 8.92 -8.37 -10.27
N TRP A 37 7.81 -8.07 -9.58
CA TRP A 37 7.72 -7.83 -8.14
C TRP A 37 7.01 -8.94 -7.37
N LEU A 38 6.15 -9.71 -8.02
CA LEU A 38 5.23 -10.67 -7.38
C LEU A 38 5.58 -12.13 -7.65
N PHE A 39 6.51 -12.35 -8.57
CA PHE A 39 6.83 -13.66 -9.10
C PHE A 39 8.32 -13.76 -9.44
N ALA A 40 8.86 -14.96 -9.20
CA ALA A 40 10.13 -15.41 -9.74
C ALA A 40 9.99 -16.89 -10.08
N ARG A 41 10.54 -17.32 -11.21
CA ARG A 41 10.74 -18.74 -11.51
C ARG A 41 12.23 -19.01 -11.56
N ILE A 42 12.67 -19.97 -10.75
CA ILE A 42 14.00 -20.57 -10.82
C ILE A 42 13.88 -21.83 -11.68
N LYS A 43 14.64 -21.91 -12.76
CA LYS A 43 14.70 -23.07 -13.65
C LYS A 43 15.64 -24.14 -13.08
N ALA A 44 15.56 -25.35 -13.63
CA ALA A 44 16.43 -26.47 -13.24
C ALA A 44 17.93 -26.20 -13.45
N ASP A 45 18.29 -25.30 -14.37
CA ASP A 45 19.66 -24.86 -14.63
C ASP A 45 20.11 -23.68 -13.71
N GLY A 46 19.28 -23.30 -12.74
CA GLY A 46 19.52 -22.20 -11.82
C GLY A 46 19.14 -20.82 -12.35
N ASN A 47 18.78 -20.67 -13.63
CA ASN A 47 18.39 -19.37 -14.17
C ASN A 47 17.09 -18.85 -13.54
N VAL A 48 17.08 -17.58 -13.16
CA VAL A 48 15.93 -16.89 -12.59
C VAL A 48 15.24 -16.07 -13.67
N THR A 49 13.93 -16.24 -13.81
CA THR A 49 13.11 -15.46 -14.76
C THR A 49 11.96 -14.76 -14.02
N PRO A 50 11.64 -13.50 -14.34
CA PRO A 50 10.66 -12.68 -13.62
C PRO A 50 9.20 -12.98 -13.95
N CYS A 51 8.93 -13.81 -14.96
CA CYS A 51 7.60 -14.21 -15.39
C CYS A 51 7.65 -15.62 -16.02
N LEU A 52 6.53 -16.36 -15.99
CA LEU A 52 6.44 -17.66 -16.65
C LEU A 52 6.69 -17.56 -18.16
N LYS A 53 6.14 -16.52 -18.79
CA LYS A 53 6.29 -16.23 -20.22
C LYS A 53 7.67 -15.66 -20.58
N SER A 54 8.41 -15.06 -19.65
CA SER A 54 9.73 -14.47 -19.89
C SER A 54 10.88 -15.48 -19.84
N HIS A 55 10.66 -16.71 -20.33
CA HIS A 55 11.63 -17.81 -20.27
C HIS A 55 12.94 -17.54 -21.04
N ARG A 56 12.93 -16.59 -21.99
CA ARG A 56 14.11 -16.12 -22.74
C ARG A 56 14.84 -14.96 -22.06
N LEU A 57 14.31 -14.43 -20.95
CA LEU A 57 14.85 -13.28 -20.22
C LEU A 57 15.27 -13.73 -18.82
N SER A 58 16.50 -14.22 -18.70
CA SER A 58 17.11 -14.50 -17.40
C SER A 58 17.55 -13.21 -16.73
N THR A 59 17.30 -13.08 -15.42
CA THR A 59 17.74 -11.93 -14.61
C THR A 59 18.92 -12.25 -13.70
N GLY A 60 19.39 -13.50 -13.72
CA GLY A 60 20.56 -14.02 -13.01
C GLY A 60 20.50 -15.54 -12.87
N ASN A 61 21.52 -16.14 -12.26
CA ASN A 61 21.56 -17.57 -11.96
C ASN A 61 21.91 -17.80 -10.49
N ILE A 62 21.13 -18.62 -9.79
CA ILE A 62 21.33 -18.87 -8.35
C ILE A 62 22.63 -19.62 -8.01
N ASN A 63 23.28 -20.23 -9.01
CA ASN A 63 24.59 -20.85 -8.85
C ASN A 63 25.71 -19.81 -8.78
N ASP A 64 25.49 -18.61 -9.32
CA ASP A 64 26.50 -17.55 -9.45
C ASP A 64 26.31 -16.39 -8.46
N SER A 65 25.08 -16.19 -7.98
CA SER A 65 24.74 -15.08 -7.09
C SER A 65 23.57 -15.45 -6.17
N SER A 66 23.48 -14.80 -5.01
CA SER A 66 22.33 -15.00 -4.12
C SER A 66 21.05 -14.52 -4.78
N PHE A 67 19.92 -15.12 -4.41
CA PHE A 67 18.62 -14.68 -4.90
C PHE A 67 18.36 -13.19 -4.60
N GLY A 68 18.83 -12.68 -3.46
CA GLY A 68 18.71 -11.27 -3.09
C GLY A 68 19.45 -10.33 -4.03
N GLU A 69 20.66 -10.70 -4.46
CA GLU A 69 21.43 -9.95 -5.46
C GLU A 69 20.74 -9.99 -6.82
N ILE A 70 20.28 -11.17 -7.26
CA ILE A 70 19.54 -11.34 -8.51
C ILE A 70 18.24 -10.52 -8.50
N TRP A 71 17.51 -10.54 -7.38
CA TRP A 71 16.25 -9.81 -7.23
C TRP A 71 16.44 -8.28 -7.26
N ASN A 72 17.64 -7.80 -6.96
CA ASN A 72 18.00 -6.39 -7.01
C ASN A 72 18.93 -6.05 -8.19
N SER A 73 19.14 -6.99 -9.12
CA SER A 73 20.06 -6.82 -10.24
C SER A 73 19.53 -5.83 -11.28
N LEU A 74 20.43 -5.25 -12.08
CA LEU A 74 20.05 -4.39 -13.20
C LEU A 74 19.10 -5.09 -14.19
N PRO A 75 19.31 -6.35 -14.61
CA PRO A 75 18.34 -7.07 -15.44
C PRO A 75 16.93 -7.15 -14.83
N GLN A 76 16.82 -7.44 -13.53
CA GLN A 76 15.53 -7.52 -12.85
C GLN A 76 14.86 -6.14 -12.75
N GLN A 77 15.63 -5.09 -12.43
CA GLN A 77 15.16 -3.71 -12.41
C GLN A 77 14.68 -3.26 -13.80
N TYR A 78 15.44 -3.58 -14.85
CA TYR A 78 15.10 -3.27 -16.23
C TYR A 78 13.80 -3.95 -16.66
N PHE A 79 13.60 -5.22 -16.30
CA PHE A 79 12.31 -5.91 -16.52
C PHE A 79 11.16 -5.16 -15.83
N ARG A 80 11.31 -4.82 -14.54
CA ARG A 80 10.28 -4.10 -13.78
C ARG A 80 9.95 -2.74 -14.36
N GLU A 81 10.94 -2.04 -14.91
CA GLU A 81 10.75 -0.77 -15.59
C GLU A 81 9.95 -0.98 -16.87
N LYS A 82 10.42 -1.87 -17.75
CA LYS A 82 9.80 -2.13 -19.04
C LYS A 82 8.37 -2.65 -18.90
N THR A 83 8.09 -3.54 -17.95
CA THR A 83 6.75 -4.14 -17.82
C THR A 83 5.71 -3.24 -17.16
N ARG A 84 6.10 -2.06 -16.66
CA ARG A 84 5.17 -1.06 -16.10
C ARG A 84 4.43 -0.23 -17.14
N THR A 85 4.63 -0.49 -18.43
CA THR A 85 3.88 0.16 -19.51
C THR A 85 2.51 -0.49 -19.69
N LEU A 86 1.54 0.33 -20.10
CA LEU A 86 0.21 -0.13 -20.51
C LEU A 86 0.30 -0.88 -21.84
N ARG A 87 0.72 -0.16 -22.88
CA ARG A 87 0.92 -0.73 -24.22
C ARG A 87 2.24 -1.48 -24.32
N LYS A 88 2.16 -2.70 -24.84
CA LYS A 88 3.27 -3.68 -24.92
C LYS A 88 3.76 -3.83 -26.36
N THR A 89 3.92 -2.70 -27.05
CA THR A 89 4.27 -2.62 -28.48
C THR A 89 5.77 -2.62 -28.73
N GLU A 90 6.59 -2.39 -27.71
CA GLU A 90 8.05 -2.38 -27.87
C GLU A 90 8.60 -3.76 -28.24
N PRO A 91 9.66 -3.83 -29.07
CA PRO A 91 10.31 -5.11 -29.42
C PRO A 91 10.75 -5.94 -28.21
N TYR A 92 11.01 -5.30 -27.07
CA TYR A 92 11.28 -5.96 -25.79
C TYR A 92 10.23 -7.03 -25.46
N PHE A 93 8.95 -6.75 -25.71
CA PHE A 93 7.87 -7.68 -25.38
C PHE A 93 7.77 -8.87 -26.34
N PHE A 94 8.42 -8.83 -27.51
CA PHE A 94 8.52 -10.00 -28.40
C PHE A 94 9.37 -11.11 -27.78
N MET A 95 10.21 -10.78 -26.80
CA MET A 95 10.97 -11.75 -26.01
C MET A 95 10.15 -12.38 -24.88
N ILE A 96 8.90 -11.93 -24.66
CA ILE A 96 8.01 -12.41 -23.61
C ILE A 96 6.89 -13.26 -24.21
N GLY A 97 6.90 -14.54 -23.88
CA GLY A 97 5.89 -15.53 -24.25
C GLY A 97 6.15 -16.27 -25.57
N ASN A 98 5.12 -16.97 -26.04
CA ASN A 98 5.17 -17.83 -27.23
C ASN A 98 4.22 -17.32 -28.33
N GLY A 99 4.12 -15.99 -28.45
CA GLY A 99 3.27 -15.34 -29.44
C GLY A 99 3.75 -15.56 -30.87
N SER A 100 2.87 -15.25 -31.83
CA SER A 100 3.29 -15.09 -33.23
C SER A 100 4.28 -13.92 -33.35
N PRO A 101 5.15 -13.89 -34.38
CA PRO A 101 6.03 -12.76 -34.62
C PRO A 101 5.23 -11.45 -34.61
N GLY A 102 5.67 -10.47 -33.81
CA GLY A 102 5.04 -9.14 -33.74
C GLY A 102 3.94 -8.96 -32.70
N SER A 103 3.54 -9.99 -31.93
CA SER A 103 2.63 -9.81 -30.79
C SER A 103 3.23 -10.28 -29.46
N PRO A 104 3.03 -9.51 -28.36
CA PRO A 104 3.49 -9.92 -27.05
C PRO A 104 2.72 -11.15 -26.60
N GLY A 105 3.42 -12.19 -26.13
CA GLY A 105 2.77 -13.46 -25.76
C GLY A 105 1.80 -13.34 -24.59
N CYS A 106 1.85 -12.23 -23.84
CA CYS A 106 0.91 -11.91 -22.77
C CYS A 106 -0.49 -11.54 -23.28
N SER A 107 -0.65 -11.12 -24.55
CA SER A 107 -1.98 -10.81 -25.12
C SER A 107 -2.83 -12.06 -25.31
N ARG A 108 -2.20 -13.24 -25.45
CA ARG A 108 -2.91 -14.51 -25.51
C ARG A 108 -3.47 -14.91 -24.16
N ILE A 109 -2.54 -15.18 -23.24
CA ILE A 109 -2.89 -15.64 -21.90
C ILE A 109 -1.77 -15.25 -20.93
N CYS A 110 -2.16 -14.69 -19.79
CA CYS A 110 -1.27 -14.37 -18.68
C CYS A 110 -1.53 -15.34 -17.52
N ASP A 111 -0.52 -16.16 -17.20
CA ASP A 111 -0.64 -17.20 -16.17
C ASP A 111 -0.73 -16.63 -14.74
N ASP A 112 -0.35 -15.35 -14.56
CA ASP A 112 -0.39 -14.65 -13.28
C ASP A 112 -1.34 -13.43 -13.32
N LEU A 113 -2.33 -13.46 -14.23
CA LEU A 113 -3.25 -12.35 -14.47
C LEU A 113 -3.98 -11.92 -13.19
N THR A 114 -4.54 -12.90 -12.48
CA THR A 114 -5.35 -12.68 -11.28
C THR A 114 -4.56 -12.01 -10.16
N ARG A 115 -3.31 -12.43 -9.94
CA ARG A 115 -2.40 -11.78 -8.98
C ARG A 115 -2.01 -10.38 -9.44
N ASN A 116 -1.77 -10.20 -10.73
CA ASN A 116 -1.44 -8.90 -11.33
C ASN A 116 -2.56 -7.87 -11.13
N ILE A 117 -3.82 -8.25 -11.44
CA ILE A 117 -5.00 -7.39 -11.22
C ILE A 117 -5.19 -7.08 -9.74
N ALA A 118 -5.02 -8.09 -8.86
CA ALA A 118 -5.14 -7.90 -7.43
C ALA A 118 -4.11 -6.88 -6.92
N MET A 119 -2.86 -6.95 -7.40
CA MET A 119 -1.83 -5.97 -7.05
C MET A 119 -2.13 -4.59 -7.63
N HIS A 120 -2.59 -4.52 -8.88
CA HIS A 120 -2.97 -3.26 -9.50
C HIS A 120 -4.00 -2.50 -8.66
N ARG A 121 -5.06 -3.20 -8.20
CA ARG A 121 -6.09 -2.64 -7.32
C ARG A 121 -5.50 -2.15 -6.00
N LYS A 122 -4.58 -2.92 -5.38
CA LYS A 122 -3.89 -2.49 -4.15
C LYS A 122 -3.10 -1.21 -4.36
N ILE A 123 -2.36 -1.09 -5.48
CA ILE A 123 -1.59 0.11 -5.81
C ILE A 123 -2.51 1.31 -6.05
N ALA A 124 -3.60 1.12 -6.79
CA ALA A 124 -4.58 2.16 -7.06
C ALA A 124 -5.24 2.71 -5.78
N LEU A 125 -5.49 1.83 -4.79
CA LEU A 125 -6.07 2.21 -3.49
C LEU A 125 -5.05 2.77 -2.48
N PHE A 126 -3.76 2.63 -2.74
CA PHE A 126 -2.70 3.01 -1.80
C PHE A 126 -2.72 4.50 -1.38
N PRO A 127 -2.93 5.48 -2.28
CA PRO A 127 -2.99 6.89 -1.89
C PRO A 127 -4.11 7.17 -0.89
N LEU A 128 -5.28 6.56 -1.09
CA LEU A 128 -6.43 6.68 -0.19
C LEU A 128 -6.12 6.04 1.17
N GLY A 129 -5.55 4.84 1.18
CA GLY A 129 -5.12 4.18 2.41
C GLY A 129 -4.12 5.03 3.21
N ARG A 130 -3.14 5.64 2.53
CA ARG A 130 -2.16 6.54 3.15
C ARG A 130 -2.82 7.79 3.74
N LEU A 131 -3.81 8.36 3.06
CA LEU A 131 -4.56 9.51 3.55
C LEU A 131 -5.38 9.14 4.80
N MET A 132 -6.08 8.01 4.77
CA MET A 132 -6.88 7.52 5.91
C MET A 132 -6.01 7.29 7.16
N ILE A 133 -4.82 6.72 7.01
CA ILE A 133 -3.86 6.56 8.12
C ILE A 133 -3.46 7.93 8.69
N LYS A 134 -3.18 8.93 7.85
CA LYS A 134 -2.85 10.29 8.31
C LYS A 134 -4.01 10.92 9.09
N ILE A 135 -5.25 10.78 8.61
CA ILE A 135 -6.45 11.28 9.29
C ILE A 135 -6.60 10.60 10.66
N ALA A 136 -6.50 9.28 10.72
CA ALA A 136 -6.59 8.53 11.98
C ALA A 136 -5.51 8.94 12.99
N CYS A 137 -4.28 9.19 12.53
CA CYS A 137 -3.21 9.73 13.37
C CYS A 137 -3.54 11.13 13.90
N LEU A 138 -4.11 12.00 13.06
CA LEU A 138 -4.52 13.35 13.45
C LEU A 138 -5.65 13.32 14.50
N GLU A 139 -6.69 12.51 14.29
CA GLU A 139 -7.79 12.34 15.24
C GLU A 139 -7.29 11.82 16.60
N ASN A 140 -6.39 10.85 16.59
CA ASN A 140 -5.76 10.35 17.81
C ASN A 140 -4.92 11.43 18.51
N GLY A 141 -4.21 12.28 17.75
CA GLY A 141 -3.51 13.45 18.26
C GLY A 141 -4.45 14.45 18.93
N LEU A 142 -5.57 14.80 18.27
CA LEU A 142 -6.59 15.71 18.78
C LEU A 142 -7.26 15.16 20.05
N LYS A 143 -7.61 13.87 20.09
CA LYS A 143 -8.15 13.21 21.29
C LYS A 143 -7.18 13.27 22.48
N LYS A 144 -5.88 13.06 22.24
CA LYS A 144 -4.84 13.20 23.28
C LYS A 144 -4.72 14.65 23.76
N LEU A 145 -4.76 15.63 22.86
CA LEU A 145 -4.71 17.05 23.21
C LEU A 145 -5.92 17.46 24.05
N ASN A 146 -7.14 17.07 23.63
CA ASN A 146 -8.37 17.37 24.37
C ASN A 146 -8.32 16.80 25.80
N LYS A 147 -7.86 15.55 25.98
CA LYS A 147 -7.65 14.97 27.31
C LYS A 147 -6.64 15.76 28.16
N ARG A 148 -5.57 16.31 27.57
CA ARG A 148 -4.61 17.16 28.28
C ARG A 148 -5.24 18.48 28.71
N VAL A 149 -5.93 19.17 27.80
CA VAL A 149 -6.63 20.43 28.10
C VAL A 149 -7.65 20.24 29.21
N ALA A 150 -8.47 19.18 29.15
CA ALA A 150 -9.44 18.86 30.20
C ALA A 150 -8.80 18.60 31.57
N ARG A 151 -7.62 17.95 31.61
CA ARG A 151 -6.86 17.77 32.86
C ARG A 151 -6.32 19.09 33.40
N SER A 152 -5.71 19.91 32.55
CA SER A 152 -5.21 21.23 32.95
C SER A 152 -6.33 22.13 33.48
N ALA A 153 -7.50 22.13 32.83
CA ALA A 153 -8.66 22.90 33.28
C ALA A 153 -9.15 22.45 34.68
N LYS A 154 -9.18 21.13 34.96
CA LYS A 154 -9.51 20.62 36.30
C LYS A 154 -8.49 21.05 37.37
N ILE A 155 -7.20 21.05 37.03
CA ILE A 155 -6.14 21.51 37.94
C ILE A 155 -6.30 23.00 38.24
N ILE A 156 -6.51 23.83 37.21
CA ILE A 156 -6.75 25.27 37.37
C ILE A 156 -7.97 25.52 38.26
N TYR A 157 -9.09 24.82 38.02
CA TYR A 157 -10.28 24.93 38.84
C TYR A 157 -10.02 24.60 40.33
N LEU A 158 -9.32 23.49 40.62
CA LEU A 158 -8.94 23.11 41.99
C LEU A 158 -8.08 24.18 42.67
N ILE A 159 -7.08 24.71 41.95
CA ILE A 159 -6.23 25.80 42.46
C ILE A 159 -7.07 27.03 42.80
N THR A 160 -7.97 27.43 41.90
CA THR A 160 -8.86 28.58 42.11
C THR A 160 -9.75 28.38 43.33
N VAL A 161 -10.36 27.20 43.51
CA VAL A 161 -11.21 26.88 44.67
C VAL A 161 -10.42 26.93 45.99
N VAL A 162 -9.19 26.40 46.01
CA VAL A 162 -8.34 26.43 47.21
C VAL A 162 -7.94 27.86 47.56
N LEU A 163 -7.57 28.68 46.57
CA LEU A 163 -7.20 30.07 46.77
C LEU A 163 -8.38 30.92 47.27
N THR A 164 -9.56 30.78 46.66
CA THR A 164 -10.76 31.51 47.09
C THR A 164 -11.19 31.12 48.50
N TYR A 165 -11.16 29.82 48.83
CA TYR A 165 -11.46 29.35 50.19
C TYR A 165 -10.45 29.88 51.23
N SER A 166 -9.15 29.87 50.90
CA SER A 166 -8.10 30.44 51.76
C SER A 166 -8.29 31.95 52.00
N LEU A 167 -8.62 32.70 50.94
CA LEU A 167 -8.94 34.13 51.05
C LEU A 167 -10.19 34.37 51.89
N LEU A 168 -11.25 33.57 51.71
CA LEU A 168 -12.47 33.65 52.52
C LEU A 168 -12.17 33.40 54.00
N LEU A 169 -11.37 32.38 54.32
CA LEU A 169 -10.96 32.11 55.71
C LEU A 169 -10.14 33.25 56.31
N LYS A 170 -9.21 33.83 55.55
CA LYS A 170 -8.46 35.02 55.99
C LYS A 170 -9.40 36.20 56.25
N PHE A 171 -10.35 36.43 55.36
CA PHE A 171 -11.35 37.49 55.48
C PHE A 171 -12.23 37.29 56.73
N ILE A 172 -12.78 36.08 56.93
CA ILE A 172 -13.57 35.73 58.13
C ILE A 172 -12.75 35.93 59.41
N ARG A 173 -11.48 35.52 59.43
CA ARG A 173 -10.59 35.77 60.58
C ARG A 173 -10.39 37.26 60.83
N SER A 174 -10.22 38.06 59.78
CA SER A 174 -10.06 39.52 59.89
C SER A 174 -11.32 40.18 60.44
N ILE A 175 -12.51 39.78 59.96
CA ILE A 175 -13.79 40.22 60.52
C ILE A 175 -13.92 39.83 61.99
N LYS A 176 -13.68 38.56 62.34
CA LYS A 176 -13.73 38.11 63.74
C LYS A 176 -12.81 38.95 64.65
N LYS A 177 -11.62 39.32 64.16
CA LYS A 177 -10.69 40.17 64.90
C LYS A 177 -11.28 41.57 65.16
N MET A 178 -11.98 42.17 64.19
CA MET A 178 -12.64 43.47 64.35
C MET A 178 -13.83 43.46 65.33
N TYR A 179 -14.63 42.39 65.34
CA TYR A 179 -15.85 42.34 66.16
C TYR A 179 -15.66 41.77 67.57
N ILE A 180 -14.64 40.94 67.80
CA ILE A 180 -14.38 40.32 69.12
C ILE A 180 -13.47 41.21 69.99
N PHE A 181 -12.67 42.11 69.39
CA PHE A 181 -11.85 43.11 70.10
C PHE A 181 -12.10 44.52 69.53
N PRO A 182 -13.24 45.16 69.83
CA PRO A 182 -13.48 46.54 69.41
C PRO A 182 -12.81 47.49 70.42
N GLY A 183 -11.53 47.81 70.18
CA GLY A 183 -10.81 48.84 70.93
C GLY A 183 -9.75 48.32 71.89
N GLU A 184 -8.57 48.01 71.33
CA GLU A 184 -7.30 48.41 71.93
C GLU A 184 -6.66 49.45 70.99
#